data_AF-A0A3B0UX49-F1
#
_entry.id   AF-A0A3B0UX49-F1
#
_cell.length_a   1.000
_cell.length_b   1.000
_cell.length_c   1.000
_cell.angle_alpha   90.00
_cell.angle_beta   90.00
_cell.angle_gamma   90.00
#
_symmetry.space_group_name_H-M   'P 1'
#
loop_
_entity.id
_entity.type
_entity.pdbx_description
1 polymer ?
#
loop_
_entity_poly.entity_id
_entity_poly.type
_entity_poly.pdbx_seq_one_letter_code
_entity_poly.pdbx_strand_id
1 'polypeptide(L)'
;MNKKAVLLWIIALLLLAACGGGSEPETPATNNDTSSSSTTESADDADEEVSVTETDEEMEEATDEPSDEAMEEEAMEEETADDAEDETVEEAAPASPFGNRPMTGTDPDTGLTVNPDSVNLGDTFIVRGEIISMNLTPTTSPEFLFLAPGGLKFRIRSQDLADTFFEDGDQLQAFQYQPGLLGQATATLAADASSSDIPTSEDLVLVKDE
;
A
#
# COMPACT_ATOMS: atom_id res chain seq x y z
N MET A 1 -17.31 -56.83 16.99
CA MET A 1 -17.26 -55.35 16.99
C MET A 1 -16.80 -54.87 15.63
N ASN A 2 -17.62 -54.09 14.93
CA ASN A 2 -17.32 -53.64 13.58
C ASN A 2 -16.21 -52.58 13.65
N LYS A 3 -15.01 -52.89 13.14
CA LYS A 3 -13.84 -52.00 13.19
C LYS A 3 -14.13 -50.60 12.63
N LYS A 4 -15.04 -50.51 11.66
CA LYS A 4 -15.53 -49.25 11.08
C LYS A 4 -16.37 -48.42 12.06
N ALA A 5 -17.17 -49.07 12.91
CA ALA A 5 -17.97 -48.41 13.94
C ALA A 5 -17.09 -47.89 15.09
N VAL A 6 -16.00 -48.59 15.41
CA VAL A 6 -15.02 -48.16 16.43
C VAL A 6 -14.23 -46.94 15.93
N LEU A 7 -13.81 -46.94 14.66
CA LEU A 7 -13.09 -45.81 14.06
C LEU A 7 -13.96 -44.54 14.00
N LEU A 8 -15.23 -44.68 13.61
CA LEU A 8 -16.19 -43.57 13.60
C LEU A 8 -16.46 -43.04 15.01
N TRP A 9 -16.48 -43.90 16.02
CA TRP A 9 -16.62 -43.49 17.42
C TRP A 9 -15.42 -42.69 17.92
N ILE A 10 -14.20 -43.06 17.54
CA ILE A 10 -12.98 -42.35 17.95
C ILE A 10 -12.89 -40.96 17.29
N ILE A 11 -13.24 -40.85 16.01
CA ILE A 11 -13.24 -39.57 15.28
C ILE A 11 -14.30 -38.61 15.87
N ALA A 12 -15.50 -39.12 16.20
CA ALA A 12 -16.53 -38.32 16.86
C ALA A 12 -16.10 -37.81 18.25
N LEU A 13 -15.35 -38.63 19.00
CA LEU A 13 -14.88 -38.27 20.35
C LEU A 13 -13.78 -37.19 20.32
N LEU A 14 -12.94 -37.16 19.26
CA LEU A 14 -11.94 -36.12 19.05
C LEU A 14 -12.55 -34.75 18.69
N LEU A 15 -13.68 -34.73 17.98
CA LEU A 15 -14.38 -33.49 17.62
C LEU A 15 -15.11 -32.81 18.81
N LEU A 16 -15.42 -33.57 19.87
CA LEU A 16 -16.07 -33.05 21.08
C LEU A 16 -15.10 -32.33 22.05
N ALA A 17 -13.79 -32.44 21.86
CA ALA A 17 -12.79 -31.83 22.74
C ALA A 17 -12.32 -30.42 22.31
N ALA A 18 -12.74 -29.93 21.14
CA ALA A 18 -12.31 -28.62 20.61
C ALA A 18 -13.32 -27.47 20.84
N CYS A 19 -14.41 -27.71 21.56
CA CYS A 19 -15.41 -26.69 21.89
C CYS A 19 -15.74 -26.74 23.38
N GLY A 20 -14.84 -26.21 24.21
CA GLY A 20 -15.00 -26.15 25.66
C GLY A 20 -14.26 -24.95 26.23
N GLY A 21 -14.74 -23.74 25.94
CA GLY A 21 -14.32 -22.51 26.61
C GLY A 21 -14.65 -22.59 28.09
N GLY A 22 -13.60 -22.72 28.91
CA GLY A 22 -13.69 -22.64 30.36
C GLY A 22 -13.53 -21.20 30.81
N SER A 23 -14.64 -20.54 31.14
CA SER A 23 -14.66 -19.38 32.02
C SER A 23 -15.24 -19.81 33.35
N GLU A 24 -14.41 -19.85 34.39
CA GLU A 24 -14.87 -19.90 35.78
C GLU A 24 -14.50 -18.60 36.52
N PRO A 25 -15.32 -18.19 37.51
CA PRO A 25 -15.37 -16.83 38.01
C PRO A 25 -14.70 -16.70 39.39
N GLU A 26 -13.84 -15.70 39.59
CA GLU A 26 -13.42 -15.31 40.94
C GLU A 26 -13.60 -13.81 41.16
N THR A 27 -14.70 -13.45 41.82
CA THR A 27 -14.68 -12.39 42.84
C THR A 27 -15.41 -12.95 44.07
N PRO A 28 -14.96 -12.59 45.28
CA PRO A 28 -15.51 -11.39 45.88
C PRO A 28 -14.49 -10.46 46.55
N ALA A 29 -14.84 -9.19 46.55
CA ALA A 29 -14.19 -8.08 47.23
C ALA A 29 -14.13 -8.27 48.76
N THR A 30 -13.15 -7.66 49.43
CA THR A 30 -13.34 -6.96 50.72
C THR A 30 -12.21 -5.94 50.96
N ASN A 31 -12.60 -4.66 50.90
CA ASN A 31 -12.19 -3.49 51.69
C ASN A 31 -10.74 -3.35 52.18
N ASN A 32 -10.11 -2.24 51.80
CA ASN A 32 -9.55 -1.35 52.82
C ASN A 32 -9.70 0.12 52.41
N ASP A 33 -10.75 0.76 52.93
CA ASP A 33 -10.79 2.21 53.11
C ASP A 33 -9.68 2.62 54.08
N THR A 34 -8.77 3.48 53.65
CA THR A 34 -8.05 4.38 54.57
C THR A 34 -7.82 5.71 53.85
N SER A 35 -8.77 6.61 54.11
CA SER A 35 -8.61 8.04 54.39
C SER A 35 -7.41 8.79 53.81
N SER A 36 -7.76 9.78 52.97
CA SER A 36 -7.38 11.19 53.06
C SER A 36 -6.06 11.55 53.76
N SER A 37 -5.13 12.13 52.99
CA SER A 37 -4.39 13.31 53.45
C SER A 37 -3.99 14.19 52.27
N SER A 38 -4.62 15.35 52.19
CA SER A 38 -4.18 16.53 51.46
C SER A 38 -3.11 17.28 52.25
N THR A 39 -2.01 17.68 51.63
CA THR A 39 -1.08 18.81 51.98
C THR A 39 0.22 18.61 51.17
N THR A 40 1.00 19.57 50.65
CA THR A 40 0.91 20.94 50.13
C THR A 40 2.33 21.21 49.55
N GLU A 41 2.44 22.14 48.59
CA GLU A 41 3.64 22.95 48.23
C GLU A 41 4.91 22.26 47.67
N SER A 42 5.18 22.53 46.39
CA SER A 42 6.36 23.33 46.04
C SER A 42 6.12 24.02 44.69
N ALA A 43 6.07 25.34 44.75
CA ALA A 43 6.30 26.23 43.64
C ALA A 43 7.81 26.32 43.37
N ASP A 44 8.21 26.41 42.11
CA ASP A 44 9.32 27.28 41.72
C ASP A 44 9.10 27.71 40.25
N ASP A 45 8.90 29.02 40.12
CA ASP A 45 8.94 29.84 38.91
C ASP A 45 10.31 29.75 38.24
N ALA A 46 10.35 29.80 36.90
CA ALA A 46 11.27 30.67 36.15
C ALA A 46 11.08 30.50 34.64
N ASP A 47 10.36 31.46 34.06
CA ASP A 47 10.79 32.26 32.91
C ASP A 47 12.14 31.89 32.27
N GLU A 48 12.12 31.59 30.97
CA GLU A 48 13.08 32.20 30.05
C GLU A 48 12.45 32.33 28.65
N GLU A 49 11.90 33.51 28.38
CA GLU A 49 11.73 34.03 27.04
C GLU A 49 13.09 34.49 26.48
N VAL A 50 13.46 33.98 25.30
CA VAL A 50 14.49 34.56 24.42
C VAL A 50 13.88 34.54 23.02
N SER A 51 13.30 35.64 22.54
CA SER A 51 13.93 36.83 21.94
C SER A 51 14.73 36.55 20.66
N VAL A 52 14.01 36.69 19.53
CA VAL A 52 14.36 37.39 18.27
C VAL A 52 15.69 37.05 17.56
N THR A 53 15.57 36.57 16.32
CA THR A 53 16.22 37.21 15.17
C THR A 53 15.27 37.23 13.98
N GLU A 54 14.72 38.42 13.70
CA GLU A 54 14.26 38.81 12.38
C GLU A 54 15.46 38.77 11.42
N THR A 55 15.26 38.23 10.23
CA THR A 55 16.03 38.65 9.06
C THR A 55 15.02 38.86 7.93
N ASP A 56 14.66 40.12 7.85
CA ASP A 56 14.19 40.86 6.69
C ASP A 56 15.18 40.67 5.53
N GLU A 57 14.71 40.25 4.36
CA GLU A 57 15.04 40.89 3.07
C GLU A 57 13.85 40.67 2.13
N GLU A 58 13.00 41.68 2.04
CA GLU A 58 12.22 41.96 0.84
C GLU A 58 13.19 42.12 -0.36
N MET A 59 12.91 41.44 -1.47
CA MET A 59 13.43 41.84 -2.77
C MET A 59 12.25 41.99 -3.74
N GLU A 60 12.22 43.17 -4.34
CA GLU A 60 11.14 43.73 -5.13
C GLU A 60 10.88 43.04 -6.48
N GLU A 61 9.69 43.38 -7.01
CA GLU A 61 9.16 43.14 -8.35
C GLU A 61 10.19 43.18 -9.50
N ALA A 62 9.92 42.36 -10.52
CA ALA A 62 9.88 42.86 -11.90
C ALA A 62 8.91 42.02 -12.74
N THR A 63 7.86 42.71 -13.17
CA THR A 63 6.92 42.40 -14.25
C THR A 63 7.65 42.16 -15.58
N ASP A 64 7.15 41.23 -16.39
CA ASP A 64 7.16 41.33 -17.85
C ASP A 64 6.13 40.34 -18.44
N GLU A 65 4.87 40.80 -18.54
CA GLU A 65 3.95 40.35 -19.58
C GLU A 65 4.19 41.19 -20.84
N PRO A 66 4.23 40.54 -22.01
CA PRO A 66 3.51 41.04 -23.19
C PRO A 66 2.52 39.95 -23.64
N SER A 67 1.21 40.21 -23.58
CA SER A 67 0.40 40.93 -24.59
C SER A 67 0.48 40.31 -25.99
N ASP A 68 -0.69 39.79 -26.40
CA ASP A 68 -1.32 39.87 -27.72
C ASP A 68 -0.52 39.42 -28.96
N GLU A 69 -0.98 38.38 -29.66
CA GLU A 69 -2.04 38.56 -30.66
C GLU A 69 -2.53 37.23 -31.22
N ALA A 70 -3.80 37.26 -31.59
CA ALA A 70 -4.55 36.22 -32.25
C ALA A 70 -3.93 35.81 -33.59
N MET A 71 -4.09 34.53 -33.93
CA MET A 71 -4.30 34.15 -35.32
C MET A 71 -5.35 33.04 -35.35
N GLU A 72 -6.57 33.46 -35.66
CA GLU A 72 -7.62 32.61 -36.21
C GLU A 72 -7.20 32.08 -37.60
N GLU A 73 -7.96 31.05 -38.03
CA GLU A 73 -8.11 30.55 -39.41
C GLU A 73 -6.99 29.62 -39.95
N GLU A 74 -7.27 28.41 -40.47
CA GLU A 74 -8.47 27.88 -41.11
C GLU A 74 -8.69 26.38 -40.89
N ALA A 75 -9.98 26.02 -40.95
CA ALA A 75 -10.44 24.68 -41.25
C ALA A 75 -10.09 24.28 -42.69
N MET A 76 -9.63 23.04 -42.86
CA MET A 76 -9.72 22.34 -44.14
C MET A 76 -10.17 20.91 -43.87
N GLU A 77 -11.47 20.66 -44.07
CA GLU A 77 -12.00 19.32 -44.32
C GLU A 77 -11.54 18.89 -45.71
N GLU A 78 -10.97 17.69 -45.85
CA GLU A 78 -11.45 16.73 -46.86
C GLU A 78 -11.02 15.30 -46.50
N GLU A 79 -12.01 14.41 -46.52
CA GLU A 79 -11.86 12.97 -46.37
C GLU A 79 -10.97 12.38 -47.48
N THR A 80 -10.08 11.48 -47.09
CA THR A 80 -9.86 10.26 -47.87
C THR A 80 -9.75 9.09 -46.89
N ALA A 81 -10.85 8.36 -46.77
CA ALA A 81 -10.84 6.98 -46.34
C ALA A 81 -10.05 6.16 -47.38
N ASP A 82 -8.83 5.79 -47.01
CA ASP A 82 -8.13 4.67 -47.63
C ASP A 82 -8.11 3.56 -46.57
N ASP A 83 -9.06 2.65 -46.72
CA ASP A 83 -9.19 1.39 -45.99
C ASP A 83 -8.03 0.50 -46.46
N ALA A 84 -6.84 0.80 -45.96
CA ALA A 84 -5.72 -0.12 -45.96
C ALA A 84 -5.90 -1.00 -44.72
N GLU A 85 -6.30 -2.25 -44.96
CA GLU A 85 -6.24 -3.34 -44.01
C GLU A 85 -4.87 -3.30 -43.29
N ASP A 86 -4.87 -2.70 -42.10
CA ASP A 86 -3.76 -2.81 -41.16
C ASP A 86 -3.81 -4.25 -40.66
N GLU A 87 -3.07 -5.13 -41.35
CA GLU A 87 -2.52 -6.30 -40.69
C GLU A 87 -1.67 -5.77 -39.54
N THR A 88 -2.32 -5.53 -38.40
CA THR A 88 -1.68 -5.38 -37.12
C THR A 88 -0.88 -6.66 -36.93
N VAL A 89 0.39 -6.59 -37.33
CA VAL A 89 1.41 -7.48 -36.82
C VAL A 89 1.32 -7.26 -35.32
N GLU A 90 0.67 -8.20 -34.64
CA GLU A 90 0.71 -8.33 -33.20
C GLU A 90 2.19 -8.57 -32.88
N GLU A 91 2.95 -7.48 -32.78
CA GLU A 91 4.26 -7.48 -32.18
C GLU A 91 3.99 -7.98 -30.78
N ALA A 92 4.28 -9.27 -30.56
CA ALA A 92 4.14 -9.88 -29.26
C ALA A 92 4.91 -8.99 -28.29
N ALA A 93 4.17 -8.21 -27.52
CA ALA A 93 4.73 -7.39 -26.47
C ALA A 93 5.68 -8.29 -25.68
N PRO A 94 6.87 -7.80 -25.30
CA PRO A 94 7.81 -8.61 -24.53
C PRO A 94 7.03 -9.26 -23.39
N ALA A 95 7.14 -10.59 -23.27
CA ALA A 95 6.36 -11.35 -22.31
C ALA A 95 6.50 -10.66 -20.95
N SER A 96 5.38 -10.11 -20.45
CA SER A 96 5.39 -9.38 -19.19
C SER A 96 5.86 -10.36 -18.12
N PRO A 97 6.72 -9.93 -17.18
CA PRO A 97 7.10 -10.77 -16.05
C PRO A 97 5.88 -11.14 -15.17
N PHE A 98 4.71 -10.55 -15.44
CA PHE A 98 3.42 -10.85 -14.83
C PHE A 98 2.48 -11.64 -15.78
N GLY A 99 3.03 -12.38 -16.74
CA GLY A 99 2.27 -13.18 -17.70
C GLY A 99 1.37 -12.33 -18.60
N ASN A 100 0.06 -12.57 -18.57
CA ASN A 100 -0.92 -11.81 -19.38
C ASN A 100 -1.39 -10.51 -18.71
N ARG A 101 -0.88 -10.18 -17.52
CA ARG A 101 -1.30 -8.97 -16.79
C ARG A 101 -0.59 -7.74 -17.36
N PRO A 102 -1.33 -6.66 -17.67
CA PRO A 102 -0.73 -5.45 -18.21
C PRO A 102 0.13 -4.75 -17.15
N MET A 103 1.24 -4.14 -17.60
CA MET A 103 2.14 -3.36 -16.73
C MET A 103 1.80 -1.87 -16.67
N THR A 104 0.90 -1.41 -17.52
CA THR A 104 0.43 -0.02 -17.64
C THR A 104 -1.02 0.00 -18.12
N GLY A 105 -1.73 1.11 -17.96
CA GLY A 105 -3.12 1.24 -18.41
C GLY A 105 -4.11 0.76 -17.36
N THR A 106 -5.12 -0.02 -17.75
CA THR A 106 -6.15 -0.51 -16.83
C THR A 106 -6.01 -2.01 -16.61
N ASP A 107 -6.04 -2.42 -15.35
CA ASP A 107 -6.06 -3.82 -14.97
C ASP A 107 -7.42 -4.47 -15.32
N PRO A 108 -7.46 -5.59 -16.08
CA PRO A 108 -8.72 -6.19 -16.49
C PRO A 108 -9.51 -6.83 -15.34
N ASP A 109 -8.84 -7.25 -14.26
CA ASP A 109 -9.47 -7.96 -13.15
C ASP A 109 -10.14 -6.98 -12.17
N THR A 110 -9.48 -5.85 -11.91
CA THR A 110 -9.91 -4.86 -10.91
C THR A 110 -10.52 -3.59 -11.52
N GLY A 111 -10.23 -3.30 -12.79
CA GLY A 111 -10.59 -2.03 -13.44
C GLY A 111 -9.76 -0.83 -12.97
N LEU A 112 -8.73 -1.05 -12.16
CA LEU A 112 -7.87 0.00 -11.61
C LEU A 112 -6.72 0.36 -12.56
N THR A 113 -6.25 1.60 -12.47
CA THR A 113 -5.07 2.03 -13.23
C THR A 113 -3.82 1.32 -12.71
N VAL A 114 -2.99 0.81 -13.62
CA VAL A 114 -1.71 0.14 -13.31
C VAL A 114 -0.57 1.12 -13.51
N ASN A 115 0.31 1.24 -12.49
CA ASN A 115 1.50 2.07 -12.48
C ASN A 115 1.25 3.48 -13.04
N PRO A 116 0.30 4.26 -12.48
CA PRO A 116 -0.01 5.59 -12.98
C PRO A 116 1.20 6.54 -12.87
N ASP A 117 1.37 7.41 -13.85
CA ASP A 117 2.44 8.44 -13.86
C ASP A 117 2.27 9.48 -12.74
N SER A 118 1.03 9.65 -12.26
CA SER A 118 0.65 10.56 -11.17
C SER A 118 -0.51 9.97 -10.37
N VAL A 119 -0.50 10.19 -9.05
CA VAL A 119 -1.51 9.69 -8.11
C VAL A 119 -2.10 10.88 -7.34
N ASN A 120 -3.43 10.96 -7.21
CA ASN A 120 -4.07 11.94 -6.35
C ASN A 120 -4.40 11.33 -4.98
N LEU A 121 -4.63 12.21 -3.99
CA LEU A 121 -5.06 11.80 -2.67
C LEU A 121 -6.41 11.08 -2.74
N GLY A 122 -6.49 9.92 -2.09
CA GLY A 122 -7.66 9.05 -2.11
C GLY A 122 -7.72 8.07 -3.29
N ASP A 123 -6.82 8.17 -4.27
CA ASP A 123 -6.81 7.26 -5.41
C ASP A 123 -6.31 5.87 -5.01
N THR A 124 -7.01 4.85 -5.50
CA THR A 124 -6.59 3.44 -5.44
C THR A 124 -6.12 2.99 -6.82
N PHE A 125 -4.97 2.33 -6.88
CA PHE A 125 -4.30 1.93 -8.12
C PHE A 125 -3.48 0.65 -7.90
N ILE A 126 -3.10 0.00 -9.00
CA ILE A 126 -2.24 -1.18 -8.97
C ILE A 126 -0.79 -0.75 -9.18
N VAL A 127 0.11 -1.21 -8.32
CA VAL A 127 1.56 -1.18 -8.55
C VAL A 127 2.00 -2.58 -8.96
N ARG A 128 2.70 -2.69 -10.10
CA ARG A 128 3.35 -3.92 -10.57
C ARG A 128 4.80 -3.65 -10.91
N GLY A 129 5.71 -4.44 -10.35
CA GLY A 129 7.12 -4.30 -10.68
C GLY A 129 8.03 -5.19 -9.84
N GLU A 130 9.32 -4.88 -9.90
CA GLU A 130 10.36 -5.55 -9.13
C GLU A 130 10.56 -4.86 -7.78
N ILE A 131 10.67 -5.62 -6.70
CA ILE A 131 11.09 -5.11 -5.40
C ILE A 131 12.59 -4.82 -5.47
N ILE A 132 12.96 -3.55 -5.42
CA ILE A 132 14.38 -3.11 -5.47
C ILE A 132 14.96 -2.81 -4.09
N SER A 133 14.10 -2.60 -3.09
CA SER A 133 14.50 -2.43 -1.68
C SER A 133 13.32 -2.74 -0.77
N MET A 134 13.60 -3.08 0.49
CA MET A 134 12.57 -3.35 1.49
C MET A 134 13.06 -3.02 2.89
N ASN A 135 12.13 -2.60 3.76
CA ASN A 135 12.30 -2.55 5.20
C ASN A 135 11.20 -3.42 5.82
N LEU A 136 11.59 -4.60 6.29
CA LEU A 136 10.66 -5.60 6.82
C LEU A 136 10.39 -5.44 8.33
N THR A 137 10.88 -4.36 8.95
CA THR A 137 10.75 -4.14 10.40
C THR A 137 9.88 -2.91 10.69
N PRO A 138 8.76 -3.06 11.41
CA PRO A 138 8.19 -4.32 11.93
C PRO A 138 7.54 -5.17 10.81
N THR A 139 7.47 -6.48 11.00
CA THR A 139 6.87 -7.39 10.00
C THR A 139 5.38 -7.16 9.81
N THR A 140 4.72 -6.51 10.77
CA THR A 140 3.30 -6.15 10.73
C THR A 140 2.99 -4.93 9.86
N SER A 141 4.00 -4.15 9.49
CA SER A 141 3.86 -3.01 8.58
C SER A 141 5.17 -2.77 7.83
N PRO A 142 5.55 -3.70 6.94
CA PRO A 142 6.74 -3.60 6.14
C PRO A 142 6.59 -2.52 5.06
N GLU A 143 7.72 -1.97 4.63
CA GLU A 143 7.79 -1.05 3.50
C GLU A 143 8.58 -1.67 2.35
N PHE A 144 8.04 -1.56 1.14
CA PHE A 144 8.65 -2.07 -0.09
C PHE A 144 8.89 -0.90 -1.05
N LEU A 145 9.99 -0.96 -1.80
CA LEU A 145 10.25 -0.05 -2.91
C LEU A 145 10.18 -0.85 -4.20
N PHE A 146 9.17 -0.57 -5.02
CA PHE A 146 8.97 -1.16 -6.33
C PHE A 146 9.61 -0.31 -7.41
N LEU A 147 10.19 -0.97 -8.41
CA LEU A 147 10.54 -0.41 -9.70
C LEU A 147 9.57 -0.95 -10.74
N ALA A 148 8.66 -0.08 -11.19
CA ALA A 148 7.75 -0.40 -12.28
C ALA A 148 8.45 -0.22 -13.64
N PRO A 149 7.95 -0.86 -14.71
CA PRO A 149 8.39 -0.59 -16.07
C PRO A 149 8.27 0.89 -16.41
N GLY A 150 9.21 1.41 -17.21
CA GLY A 150 9.34 2.85 -17.46
C GLY A 150 10.16 3.60 -16.40
N GLY A 151 10.59 2.93 -15.32
CA GLY A 151 11.51 3.49 -14.32
C GLY A 151 10.83 4.21 -13.16
N LEU A 152 9.50 4.16 -13.08
CA LEU A 152 8.73 4.70 -11.97
C LEU A 152 9.03 3.92 -10.68
N LYS A 153 9.16 4.64 -9.57
CA LYS A 153 9.43 4.04 -8.26
C LYS A 153 8.29 4.31 -7.30
N PHE A 154 7.74 3.25 -6.74
CA PHE A 154 6.69 3.33 -5.73
C PHE A 154 7.24 2.81 -4.42
N ARG A 155 7.28 3.67 -3.39
CA ARG A 155 7.43 3.19 -2.02
C ARG A 155 6.03 2.82 -1.54
N ILE A 156 5.86 1.65 -0.96
CA ILE A 156 4.57 1.13 -0.51
C ILE A 156 4.73 0.65 0.93
N ARG A 157 3.84 1.11 1.82
CA ARG A 157 3.66 0.47 3.12
C ARG A 157 2.61 -0.62 2.97
N SER A 158 2.99 -1.85 3.25
CA SER A 158 2.12 -3.01 3.04
C SER A 158 1.51 -3.49 4.35
N GLN A 159 0.54 -4.38 4.22
CA GLN A 159 0.05 -5.25 5.29
C GLN A 159 1.14 -6.17 5.87
N ASP A 160 0.80 -6.92 6.91
CA ASP A 160 1.69 -7.89 7.55
C ASP A 160 2.31 -8.84 6.52
N LEU A 161 3.58 -9.20 6.72
CA LEU A 161 4.21 -10.26 5.93
C LEU A 161 3.46 -11.59 6.05
N ALA A 162 2.77 -11.82 7.17
CA ALA A 162 1.90 -12.98 7.37
C ALA A 162 0.65 -12.98 6.48
N ASP A 163 0.35 -11.87 5.81
CA ASP A 163 -0.74 -11.74 4.85
C ASP A 163 -0.22 -11.54 3.40
N THR A 164 1.10 -11.53 3.20
CA THR A 164 1.71 -11.42 1.87
C THR A 164 1.96 -12.82 1.29
N PHE A 165 1.45 -13.07 0.08
CA PHE A 165 1.47 -14.39 -0.57
C PHE A 165 1.99 -14.30 -2.00
N PHE A 166 2.48 -15.40 -2.55
CA PHE A 166 2.62 -15.58 -3.99
C PHE A 166 1.27 -15.77 -4.67
N GLU A 167 1.21 -15.62 -5.99
CA GLU A 167 -0.01 -15.88 -6.78
C GLU A 167 -0.58 -17.31 -6.61
N ASP A 168 0.27 -18.28 -6.26
CA ASP A 168 -0.14 -19.66 -5.97
C ASP A 168 -0.67 -19.87 -4.53
N GLY A 169 -0.64 -18.83 -3.70
CA GLY A 169 -1.06 -18.85 -2.29
C GLY A 169 0.05 -19.20 -1.31
N ASP A 170 1.28 -19.45 -1.77
CA ASP A 170 2.41 -19.73 -0.88
C ASP A 170 2.90 -18.46 -0.18
N GLN A 171 3.56 -18.62 0.97
CA GLN A 171 4.08 -17.50 1.76
C GLN A 171 5.57 -17.63 2.03
N LEU A 172 6.28 -16.50 1.93
CA LEU A 172 7.67 -16.38 2.34
C LEU A 172 7.81 -16.05 3.83
N GLN A 173 8.82 -16.62 4.46
CA GLN A 173 9.31 -16.13 5.74
C GLN A 173 10.08 -14.81 5.55
N ALA A 174 10.13 -13.93 6.56
CA ALA A 174 10.75 -12.61 6.45
C ALA A 174 12.19 -12.63 5.88
N PHE A 175 13.01 -13.62 6.23
CA PHE A 175 14.40 -13.74 5.74
C PHE A 175 14.52 -14.20 4.28
N GLN A 176 13.42 -14.62 3.65
CA GLN A 176 13.39 -15.14 2.28
C GLN A 176 13.05 -14.06 1.25
N TYR A 177 12.54 -12.91 1.70
CA TYR A 177 12.34 -11.76 0.83
C TYR A 177 13.70 -11.23 0.35
N GLN A 178 13.82 -10.99 -0.95
CA GLN A 178 15.05 -10.52 -1.58
C GLN A 178 14.72 -9.47 -2.65
N PRO A 179 15.60 -8.48 -2.89
CA PRO A 179 15.48 -7.64 -4.07
C PRO A 179 15.50 -8.50 -5.34
N GLY A 180 14.72 -8.13 -6.34
CA GLY A 180 14.50 -8.93 -7.54
C GLY A 180 13.17 -9.69 -7.56
N LEU A 181 12.51 -9.86 -6.42
CA LEU A 181 11.18 -10.48 -6.39
C LEU A 181 10.16 -9.57 -7.09
N LEU A 182 9.35 -10.17 -7.96
CA LEU A 182 8.23 -9.51 -8.60
C LEU A 182 7.06 -9.42 -7.64
N GLY A 183 6.31 -8.34 -7.70
CA GLY A 183 5.10 -8.19 -6.90
C GLY A 183 4.08 -7.23 -7.49
N GLN A 184 2.85 -7.43 -7.06
CA GLN A 184 1.67 -6.64 -7.35
C GLN A 184 1.07 -6.16 -6.02
N ALA A 185 0.69 -4.90 -5.94
CA ALA A 185 0.00 -4.31 -4.80
C ALA A 185 -1.16 -3.44 -5.28
N THR A 186 -2.35 -3.56 -4.69
CA THR A 186 -3.38 -2.52 -4.78
C THR A 186 -3.11 -1.50 -3.69
N ALA A 187 -2.55 -0.38 -4.10
CA ALA A 187 -2.15 0.70 -3.23
C ALA A 187 -3.20 1.82 -3.24
N THR A 188 -3.40 2.45 -2.10
CA THR A 188 -4.19 3.67 -1.96
C THR A 188 -3.32 4.75 -1.33
N LEU A 189 -3.33 5.95 -1.91
CA LEU A 189 -2.77 7.12 -1.23
C LEU A 189 -3.87 7.71 -0.34
N ALA A 190 -3.62 7.85 0.96
CA ALA A 190 -4.66 8.30 1.90
C ALA A 190 -5.24 9.67 1.48
N ALA A 191 -6.53 9.90 1.75
CA ALA A 191 -7.17 11.16 1.36
C ALA A 191 -6.63 12.38 2.13
N ASP A 192 -6.02 12.15 3.30
CA ASP A 192 -5.38 13.13 4.17
C ASP A 192 -3.84 13.07 4.09
N ALA A 193 -3.28 12.37 3.11
CA ALA A 193 -1.84 12.31 2.91
C ALA A 193 -1.25 13.68 2.53
N SER A 194 -0.08 13.96 3.11
CA SER A 194 0.87 14.98 2.72
C SER A 194 1.64 14.59 1.45
N SER A 195 2.35 15.56 0.87
CA SER A 195 3.21 15.34 -0.30
C SER A 195 4.36 14.34 -0.07
N SER A 196 4.65 13.99 1.19
CA SER A 196 5.69 13.01 1.55
C SER A 196 5.13 11.62 1.89
N ASP A 197 3.82 11.44 1.90
CA ASP A 197 3.23 10.18 2.30
C ASP A 197 3.40 9.08 1.27
N ILE A 198 3.47 7.87 1.80
CA ILE A 198 3.74 6.65 1.07
C ILE A 198 2.40 5.96 0.82
N PRO A 199 2.09 5.54 -0.42
CA PRO A 199 0.95 4.69 -0.69
C PRO A 199 0.89 3.48 0.24
N THR A 200 -0.31 3.14 0.72
CA THR A 200 -0.55 1.98 1.58
C THR A 200 -1.27 0.88 0.82
N SER A 201 -0.87 -0.38 1.01
CA SER A 201 -1.45 -1.54 0.34
C SER A 201 -2.08 -2.51 1.33
N GLU A 202 -3.27 -3.02 1.01
CA GLU A 202 -3.97 -4.08 1.76
C GLU A 202 -3.91 -5.46 1.06
N ASP A 203 -3.26 -5.57 -0.09
CA ASP A 203 -3.22 -6.82 -0.87
C ASP A 203 -1.92 -6.98 -1.67
N LEU A 204 -0.78 -6.91 -0.98
CA LEU A 204 0.49 -7.22 -1.61
C LEU A 204 0.58 -8.72 -1.95
N VAL A 205 0.72 -9.02 -3.23
CA VAL A 205 0.92 -10.36 -3.79
C VAL A 205 2.27 -10.41 -4.50
N LEU A 206 3.07 -11.42 -4.24
CA LEU A 206 4.32 -11.72 -4.91
C LEU A 206 4.08 -12.60 -6.14
N VAL A 207 4.98 -12.52 -7.10
CA VAL A 207 4.99 -13.39 -8.27
C VAL A 207 6.31 -14.14 -8.27
N LYS A 208 6.25 -15.44 -8.51
CA LYS A 208 7.45 -16.28 -8.63
C LYS A 208 7.98 -16.16 -10.04
N ASP A 209 9.26 -15.85 -10.20
CA ASP A 209 9.93 -16.01 -11.48
C ASP A 209 9.87 -17.50 -11.88
N GLU A 210 9.32 -17.80 -13.08
CA GLU A 210 9.26 -19.14 -13.65
C GLU A 210 10.64 -19.65 -14.11
#